data_AF-A0AAU9PMW1-F1
#
_entry.id   AF-A0AAU9PMW1-F1
#
_cell.length_a   1.000
_cell.length_b   1.000
_cell.length_c   1.000
_cell.angle_alpha   90.00
_cell.angle_beta   90.00
_cell.angle_gamma   90.00
#
_symmetry.space_group_name_H-M   'P 1'
#
loop_
_entity.id
_entity.type
_entity.pdbx_description
1 polymer ?
#
loop_
_entity_poly.entity_id
_entity_poly.type
_entity_poly.pdbx_seq_one_letter_code
_entity_poly.pdbx_strand_id
1 'polypeptide(L)'
;MASFLPSISIMCVLIVHLSSHADCGGIRINYGLLGDNLPPPDQVVTLLKSRNISRIRLFSPDLNVLNALQNSGIQVIIGTFNQDIATLAGDINFAKAWVQTNIIPYTQTITFRCISIALQFFSLGRIPVSTAVGIYALASSSPPSTGDFSGDVKPAIQQIAGFLANNGFPLLITAYPYFTYIHEPSSIQLPYVLFTSPDVVVRDGSLGYKNMFDVMVDAVYSALEKISAGDVEVVICESGWPWQGNGNFTMIELAQTYNQNLMNHVHGSGTPKRPYKNVETYVFALFNEDRKNPGVEQHFGLFNPDMTEVYHVDF
;
A
#
# COMPACT_ATOMS: atom_id res chain seq x y z
N MET A 1 0.48 53.29 -36.28
CA MET A 1 0.51 53.00 -34.83
C MET A 1 -0.66 52.11 -34.51
N ALA A 2 -0.39 50.86 -34.18
CA ALA A 2 -1.38 49.91 -33.70
C ALA A 2 -1.87 50.36 -32.31
N SER A 3 -3.17 50.33 -32.05
CA SER A 3 -3.70 50.32 -30.70
C SER A 3 -4.84 49.31 -30.59
N PHE A 4 -4.61 48.38 -29.67
CA PHE A 4 -5.32 47.15 -29.43
C PHE A 4 -6.65 47.39 -28.71
N LEU A 5 -7.64 46.56 -29.03
CA LEU A 5 -8.84 46.32 -28.23
C LEU A 5 -8.47 45.56 -26.94
N PRO A 6 -9.10 45.83 -25.78
CA PRO A 6 -8.93 45.00 -24.60
C PRO A 6 -9.88 43.79 -24.66
N SER A 7 -9.32 42.59 -24.75
CA SER A 7 -10.02 41.32 -24.56
C SER A 7 -10.43 41.16 -23.10
N ILE A 8 -11.73 40.93 -22.89
CA ILE A 8 -12.33 40.51 -21.62
C ILE A 8 -11.95 39.04 -21.40
N SER A 9 -11.05 38.78 -20.45
CA SER A 9 -10.74 37.42 -20.00
C SER A 9 -11.57 37.11 -18.76
N ILE A 10 -12.60 36.29 -18.93
CA ILE A 10 -13.41 35.72 -17.85
C ILE A 10 -12.58 34.61 -17.20
N MET A 11 -12.02 34.89 -16.03
CA MET A 11 -11.33 33.90 -15.21
C MET A 11 -12.38 33.11 -14.41
N CYS A 12 -12.77 31.95 -14.94
CA CYS A 12 -13.54 30.96 -14.20
C CYS A 12 -12.69 30.44 -13.03
N VAL A 13 -12.97 30.91 -11.82
CA VAL A 13 -12.46 30.33 -10.58
C VAL A 13 -13.20 29.01 -10.36
N LEU A 14 -12.59 27.90 -10.81
CA LEU A 14 -13.03 26.57 -10.44
C LEU A 14 -12.64 26.36 -8.97
N ILE A 15 -13.62 26.50 -8.07
CA ILE A 15 -13.45 26.11 -6.67
C ILE A 15 -13.29 24.59 -6.65
N VAL A 16 -12.05 24.13 -6.66
CA VAL A 16 -11.71 22.73 -6.41
C VAL A 16 -12.09 22.45 -4.96
N HIS A 17 -13.24 21.82 -4.74
CA HIS A 17 -13.48 21.13 -3.49
C HIS A 17 -12.50 19.95 -3.46
N LEU A 18 -11.30 20.17 -2.91
CA LEU A 18 -10.61 19.07 -2.24
C LEU A 18 -11.54 18.70 -1.10
N SER A 19 -12.38 17.68 -1.32
CA SER A 19 -12.98 16.96 -0.22
C SER A 19 -11.82 16.26 0.51
N SER A 20 -11.19 16.99 1.42
CA SER A 20 -10.46 16.39 2.53
C SER A 20 -11.49 15.63 3.34
N HIS A 21 -11.80 14.42 2.89
CA HIS A 21 -12.32 13.43 3.80
C HIS A 21 -11.22 13.29 4.85
N ALA A 22 -11.45 13.87 6.02
CA ALA A 22 -10.74 13.46 7.22
C ALA A 22 -10.78 11.93 7.19
N ASP A 23 -9.62 11.32 7.00
CA ASP A 23 -9.47 9.88 6.96
C ASP A 23 -9.84 9.42 8.38
N CYS A 24 -11.10 9.06 8.60
CA CYS A 24 -11.45 8.34 9.82
C CYS A 24 -10.56 7.10 9.77
N GLY A 25 -9.68 6.92 10.75
CA GLY A 25 -8.59 5.96 10.76
C GLY A 25 -9.04 4.51 10.65
N GLY A 26 -9.63 4.16 9.50
CA GLY A 26 -10.18 2.86 9.20
C GLY A 26 -9.07 1.98 8.69
N ILE A 27 -9.10 0.73 9.16
CA ILE A 27 -8.14 -0.28 8.78
C ILE A 27 -8.23 -0.56 7.28
N ARG A 28 -7.06 -0.85 6.71
CA ARG A 28 -6.86 -1.19 5.32
C ARG A 28 -6.17 -2.54 5.28
N ILE A 29 -6.67 -3.46 4.46
CA ILE A 29 -6.17 -4.83 4.46
C ILE A 29 -6.05 -5.40 3.05
N ASN A 30 -5.07 -6.27 2.83
CA ASN A 30 -4.96 -7.03 1.60
C ASN A 30 -5.94 -8.20 1.63
N TYR A 31 -6.81 -8.29 0.62
CA TYR A 31 -7.71 -9.42 0.42
C TYR A 31 -7.11 -10.34 -0.66
N GLY A 32 -6.25 -11.26 -0.21
CA GLY A 32 -5.67 -12.31 -1.02
C GLY A 32 -6.68 -13.40 -1.37
N LEU A 33 -6.55 -13.98 -2.56
CA LEU A 33 -7.48 -14.96 -3.12
C LEU A 33 -6.78 -16.28 -3.49
N LEU A 34 -5.54 -16.49 -3.05
CA LEU A 34 -4.79 -17.72 -3.30
C LEU A 34 -5.14 -18.80 -2.27
N GLY A 35 -6.41 -19.18 -2.20
CA GLY A 35 -6.86 -20.36 -1.46
C GLY A 35 -8.13 -20.98 -2.02
N ASP A 36 -8.41 -22.24 -1.70
CA ASP A 36 -9.64 -22.93 -2.14
C ASP A 36 -10.67 -23.23 -1.06
N ASN A 37 -10.38 -22.77 0.16
CA ASN A 37 -11.28 -22.82 1.31
C ASN A 37 -11.78 -21.44 1.75
N LEU A 38 -11.50 -20.37 0.99
CA LEU A 38 -11.86 -19.00 1.35
C LEU A 38 -13.39 -18.79 1.35
N PRO A 39 -13.93 -17.93 2.23
CA PRO A 39 -15.36 -17.64 2.26
C PRO A 39 -15.86 -16.99 0.96
N PRO A 40 -17.16 -17.14 0.65
CA PRO A 40 -17.82 -16.38 -0.40
C PRO A 40 -17.67 -14.85 -0.21
N PRO A 41 -17.49 -14.06 -1.28
CA PRO A 41 -17.20 -12.63 -1.16
C PRO A 41 -18.25 -11.79 -0.41
N ASP A 42 -19.52 -12.17 -0.42
CA ASP A 42 -20.59 -11.50 0.33
C ASP A 42 -20.43 -11.66 1.86
N GLN A 43 -19.99 -12.84 2.30
CA GLN A 43 -19.61 -13.09 3.69
C GLN A 43 -18.36 -12.29 4.06
N VAL A 44 -17.39 -12.20 3.16
CA VAL A 44 -16.18 -11.38 3.37
C VAL A 44 -16.52 -9.90 3.49
N VAL A 45 -17.40 -9.35 2.64
CA VAL A 45 -17.87 -7.96 2.76
C VAL A 45 -18.58 -7.73 4.10
N THR A 46 -19.34 -8.70 4.59
CA THR A 46 -19.98 -8.64 5.91
C THR A 46 -18.95 -8.61 7.03
N LEU A 47 -17.92 -9.46 6.95
CA LEU A 47 -16.80 -9.48 7.89
C LEU A 47 -16.07 -8.12 7.90
N LEU A 48 -15.67 -7.61 6.73
CA LEU A 48 -14.98 -6.33 6.58
C LEU A 48 -15.75 -5.19 7.27
N LYS A 49 -17.07 -5.10 7.02
CA LYS A 49 -17.93 -4.10 7.67
C LYS A 49 -18.00 -4.29 9.19
N SER A 50 -18.13 -5.53 9.67
CA SER A 50 -18.21 -5.84 11.10
C SER A 50 -16.95 -5.48 11.88
N ARG A 51 -15.80 -5.41 11.19
CA ARG A 51 -14.49 -5.05 11.75
C ARG A 51 -14.06 -3.62 11.39
N ASN A 52 -14.97 -2.77 10.92
CA ASN A 52 -14.69 -1.38 10.51
C ASN A 52 -13.57 -1.25 9.45
N ILE A 53 -13.36 -2.29 8.65
CA ILE A 53 -12.37 -2.28 7.56
C ILE A 53 -13.01 -1.58 6.36
N SER A 54 -12.58 -0.35 6.14
CA SER A 54 -13.14 0.54 5.12
C SER A 54 -12.38 0.52 3.79
N ARG A 55 -11.18 -0.08 3.74
CA ARG A 55 -10.37 -0.17 2.51
C ARG A 55 -9.77 -1.56 2.35
N ILE A 56 -9.74 -2.03 1.11
CA ILE A 56 -9.03 -3.26 0.75
C ILE A 56 -8.10 -3.07 -0.43
N ARG A 57 -7.11 -3.95 -0.54
CA ARG A 57 -6.32 -4.13 -1.74
C ARG A 57 -6.58 -5.51 -2.33
N LEU A 58 -6.93 -5.54 -3.62
CA LEU A 58 -7.01 -6.73 -4.45
C LEU A 58 -5.81 -6.77 -5.39
N PHE A 59 -5.15 -7.92 -5.48
CA PHE A 59 -3.95 -8.11 -6.31
C PHE A 59 -4.26 -8.15 -7.81
N SER A 60 -5.46 -8.60 -8.16
CA SER A 60 -5.95 -8.73 -9.52
C SER A 60 -7.46 -8.52 -9.53
N PRO A 61 -8.08 -8.19 -10.67
CA PRO A 61 -9.52 -8.08 -10.76
C PRO A 61 -10.18 -9.44 -10.57
N ASP A 62 -11.13 -9.49 -9.64
CA ASP A 62 -12.04 -10.63 -9.43
C ASP A 62 -13.48 -10.12 -9.51
N LEU A 63 -14.23 -10.55 -10.51
CA LEU A 63 -15.58 -10.04 -10.76
C LEU A 63 -16.58 -10.47 -9.67
N ASN A 64 -16.37 -11.61 -9.00
CA ASN A 64 -17.24 -12.03 -7.90
C ASN A 64 -17.08 -11.11 -6.69
N VAL A 65 -15.82 -10.76 -6.38
CA VAL A 65 -15.50 -9.81 -5.31
C VAL A 65 -15.99 -8.41 -5.66
N LEU A 66 -15.74 -7.92 -6.88
CA LEU A 66 -16.22 -6.60 -7.33
C LEU A 66 -17.75 -6.51 -7.29
N ASN A 67 -18.46 -7.57 -7.69
CA ASN A 67 -19.91 -7.61 -7.58
C ASN A 67 -20.40 -7.53 -6.11
N ALA A 68 -19.76 -8.23 -5.19
CA ALA A 68 -20.12 -8.19 -3.77
C ALA A 68 -19.82 -6.84 -3.10
N LEU A 69 -18.81 -6.09 -3.59
CA LEU A 69 -18.41 -4.81 -3.04
C LEU A 69 -19.31 -3.63 -3.42
N GLN A 70 -20.18 -3.78 -4.42
CA GLN A 70 -21.03 -2.68 -4.88
C GLN A 70 -21.88 -2.11 -3.73
N ASN A 71 -21.85 -0.78 -3.56
CA ASN A 71 -22.57 -0.05 -2.51
C ASN A 71 -22.16 -0.46 -1.08
N SER A 72 -21.02 -1.14 -0.90
CA SER A 72 -20.54 -1.52 0.43
C SER A 72 -19.96 -0.34 1.22
N GLY A 73 -19.53 0.72 0.53
CA GLY A 73 -18.74 1.81 1.11
C GLY A 73 -17.26 1.49 1.29
N ILE A 74 -16.84 0.24 1.02
CA ILE A 74 -15.45 -0.20 1.08
C ILE A 74 -14.72 0.31 -0.16
N GLN A 75 -13.58 0.94 0.04
CA GLN A 75 -12.74 1.48 -1.02
C GLN A 75 -11.70 0.45 -1.47
N VAL A 76 -11.30 0.48 -2.74
CA VAL A 76 -10.49 -0.59 -3.33
C VAL A 76 -9.23 -0.04 -4.01
N ILE A 77 -8.06 -0.55 -3.62
CA ILE A 77 -6.89 -0.60 -4.51
C ILE A 77 -6.99 -1.87 -5.33
N ILE A 78 -6.88 -1.77 -6.66
CA ILE A 78 -6.96 -2.92 -7.56
C ILE A 78 -5.70 -3.03 -8.41
N GLY A 79 -5.06 -4.19 -8.35
CA GLY A 79 -3.93 -4.55 -9.20
C GLY A 79 -4.35 -5.20 -10.51
N THR A 80 -3.34 -5.56 -11.30
CA THR A 80 -3.49 -6.35 -12.53
C THR A 80 -2.81 -7.70 -12.38
N PHE A 81 -3.20 -8.62 -13.24
CA PHE A 81 -2.42 -9.83 -13.43
C PHE A 81 -1.03 -9.51 -14.00
N ASN A 82 0.01 -10.15 -13.47
CA ASN A 82 1.39 -9.93 -13.94
C ASN A 82 1.56 -10.27 -15.42
N GLN A 83 0.88 -11.32 -15.92
CA GLN A 83 0.91 -11.70 -17.33
C GLN A 83 0.30 -10.64 -18.26
N ASP A 84 -0.56 -9.76 -17.75
CA ASP A 84 -1.20 -8.72 -18.55
C ASP A 84 -0.31 -7.48 -18.69
N ILE A 85 0.71 -7.28 -17.84
CA ILE A 85 1.50 -6.04 -17.76
C ILE A 85 2.13 -5.67 -19.12
N ALA A 86 2.76 -6.63 -19.78
CA ALA A 86 3.42 -6.38 -21.07
C ALA A 86 2.41 -5.95 -22.14
N THR A 87 1.23 -6.60 -22.19
CA THR A 87 0.18 -6.29 -23.16
C THR A 87 -0.52 -4.97 -22.80
N LEU A 88 -0.72 -4.67 -21.51
CA LEU A 88 -1.24 -3.37 -21.05
C LEU A 88 -0.32 -2.21 -21.48
N ALA A 89 0.99 -2.42 -21.44
CA ALA A 89 1.97 -1.42 -21.86
C ALA A 89 2.07 -1.28 -23.39
N GLY A 90 1.91 -2.38 -24.13
CA GLY A 90 2.13 -2.44 -25.58
C GLY A 90 0.88 -2.27 -26.46
N ASP A 91 -0.31 -2.55 -25.93
CA ASP A 91 -1.58 -2.55 -26.69
C ASP A 91 -2.65 -1.69 -26.01
N ILE A 92 -2.90 -0.54 -26.64
CA ILE A 92 -3.90 0.42 -26.19
C ILE A 92 -5.34 -0.14 -26.22
N ASN A 93 -5.66 -1.05 -27.13
CA ASN A 93 -6.99 -1.65 -27.21
C ASN A 93 -7.19 -2.68 -26.11
N PHE A 94 -6.14 -3.43 -25.78
CA PHE A 94 -6.16 -4.31 -24.61
C PHE A 94 -6.36 -3.52 -23.32
N ALA A 95 -5.64 -2.42 -23.14
CA ALA A 95 -5.84 -1.51 -22.00
C ALA A 95 -7.28 -0.96 -21.92
N LYS A 96 -7.90 -0.63 -23.06
CA LYS A 96 -9.31 -0.22 -23.18
C LYS A 96 -10.26 -1.32 -22.75
N ALA A 97 -10.09 -2.51 -23.28
CA ALA A 97 -10.93 -3.64 -22.90
C ALA A 97 -10.79 -3.96 -21.40
N TRP A 98 -9.57 -3.90 -20.86
CA TRP A 98 -9.32 -4.17 -19.45
C TRP A 98 -10.07 -3.18 -18.54
N VAL A 99 -9.96 -1.88 -18.82
CA VAL A 99 -10.66 -0.84 -18.05
C VAL A 99 -12.19 -0.93 -18.21
N GLN A 100 -12.67 -1.18 -19.43
CA GLN A 100 -14.10 -1.36 -19.71
C GLN A 100 -14.70 -2.55 -18.98
N THR A 101 -13.90 -3.60 -18.76
CA THR A 101 -14.36 -4.84 -18.10
C THR A 101 -14.25 -4.73 -16.58
N ASN A 102 -13.13 -4.23 -16.06
CA ASN A 102 -12.77 -4.37 -14.65
C ASN A 102 -13.07 -3.14 -13.81
N ILE A 103 -13.17 -1.95 -14.42
CA ILE A 103 -13.28 -0.68 -13.69
C ILE A 103 -14.62 -0.01 -13.97
N ILE A 104 -14.90 0.35 -15.23
CA ILE A 104 -16.05 1.18 -15.62
C ILE A 104 -17.38 0.71 -15.02
N PRO A 105 -17.73 -0.60 -15.05
CA PRO A 105 -19.03 -1.09 -14.55
C PRO A 105 -19.26 -0.80 -13.06
N TYR A 106 -18.19 -0.60 -12.29
CA TYR A 106 -18.23 -0.47 -10.83
C TYR A 106 -17.98 0.95 -10.34
N THR A 107 -17.61 1.90 -11.22
CA THR A 107 -17.24 3.29 -10.82
C THR A 107 -18.36 4.08 -10.14
N GLN A 108 -19.63 3.69 -10.32
CA GLN A 108 -20.78 4.34 -9.67
C GLN A 108 -21.06 3.80 -8.27
N THR A 109 -20.56 2.60 -7.94
CA THR A 109 -20.92 1.86 -6.72
C THR A 109 -19.72 1.46 -5.86
N ILE A 110 -18.50 1.54 -6.40
CA ILE A 110 -17.22 1.30 -5.73
C ILE A 110 -16.34 2.53 -5.86
N THR A 111 -15.73 2.93 -4.75
CA THR A 111 -14.68 3.95 -4.75
C THR A 111 -13.32 3.29 -4.97
N PHE A 112 -12.77 3.40 -6.19
CA PHE A 112 -11.40 2.98 -6.46
C PHE A 112 -10.39 4.03 -5.98
N ARG A 113 -9.43 3.61 -5.16
CA ARG A 113 -8.38 4.47 -4.57
C ARG A 113 -7.10 4.48 -5.37
N CYS A 114 -6.79 3.38 -6.03
CA CYS A 114 -5.64 3.27 -6.89
C CYS A 114 -5.83 2.09 -7.85
N ILE A 115 -5.39 2.28 -9.09
CA ILE A 115 -5.20 1.22 -10.06
C ILE A 115 -3.69 1.00 -10.18
N SER A 116 -3.19 -0.19 -9.85
CA SER A 116 -1.74 -0.46 -9.90
C SER A 116 -1.30 -0.86 -11.31
N ILE A 117 -1.20 0.10 -12.24
CA ILE A 117 -0.81 -0.12 -13.66
C ILE A 117 0.02 1.06 -14.18
N ALA A 118 0.81 0.88 -15.25
CA ALA A 118 1.35 1.96 -16.06
C ALA A 118 0.40 2.34 -17.24
N LEU A 119 -0.84 2.79 -16.98
CA LEU A 119 -1.77 3.19 -18.04
C LEU A 119 -2.07 4.69 -18.04
N GLN A 120 -2.00 5.31 -19.22
CA GLN A 120 -2.25 6.75 -19.43
C GLN A 120 -3.61 7.09 -20.07
N PHE A 121 -4.43 6.14 -20.53
CA PHE A 121 -5.37 6.47 -21.61
C PHE A 121 -6.87 6.44 -21.32
N PHE A 122 -7.29 6.74 -20.09
CA PHE A 122 -8.71 7.00 -19.84
C PHE A 122 -8.95 8.23 -19.00
N SER A 123 -9.87 9.07 -19.45
CA SER A 123 -10.50 10.12 -18.65
C SER A 123 -11.51 9.53 -17.65
N LEU A 124 -11.10 8.55 -16.82
CA LEU A 124 -11.96 7.91 -15.78
C LEU A 124 -12.26 8.83 -14.59
N GLY A 125 -12.04 10.14 -14.72
CA GLY A 125 -11.84 11.01 -13.56
C GLY A 125 -10.50 10.74 -12.87
N ARG A 126 -10.27 11.39 -11.72
CA ARG A 126 -9.01 11.32 -10.96
C ARG A 126 -8.89 10.03 -10.12
N ILE A 127 -9.07 8.83 -10.71
CA ILE A 127 -8.66 7.59 -10.04
C ILE A 127 -7.14 7.52 -10.10
N PRO A 128 -6.40 7.49 -8.97
CA PRO A 128 -4.96 7.40 -8.98
C PRO A 128 -4.45 6.14 -9.67
N VAL A 129 -3.32 6.27 -10.35
CA VAL A 129 -2.62 5.17 -11.01
C VAL A 129 -1.23 5.06 -10.39
N SER A 130 -0.82 3.86 -9.98
CA SER A 130 0.47 3.63 -9.30
C SER A 130 1.09 2.27 -9.65
N THR A 131 2.18 1.93 -8.99
CA THR A 131 2.81 0.61 -9.02
C THR A 131 3.29 0.22 -7.63
N ALA A 132 3.33 -1.09 -7.35
CA ALA A 132 3.85 -1.64 -6.10
C ALA A 132 5.33 -2.03 -6.27
N VAL A 133 6.18 -1.49 -5.41
CA VAL A 133 7.63 -1.76 -5.40
C VAL A 133 8.02 -2.30 -4.03
N GLY A 134 8.80 -3.37 -4.00
CA GLY A 134 9.34 -3.89 -2.74
C GLY A 134 10.44 -3.00 -2.19
N ILE A 135 10.55 -2.93 -0.86
CA ILE A 135 11.62 -2.17 -0.19
C ILE A 135 13.04 -2.59 -0.62
N TYR A 136 13.20 -3.82 -1.12
CA TYR A 136 14.45 -4.36 -1.68
C TYR A 136 14.91 -3.68 -2.98
N ALA A 137 14.11 -2.79 -3.57
CA ALA A 137 14.57 -1.91 -4.64
C ALA A 137 15.59 -0.86 -4.17
N LEU A 138 15.76 -0.69 -2.85
CA LEU A 138 16.78 0.17 -2.27
C LEU A 138 18.11 -0.58 -2.16
N ALA A 139 19.20 0.05 -2.61
CA ALA A 139 20.57 -0.43 -2.38
C ALA A 139 21.08 -0.06 -0.98
N SER A 140 20.58 1.03 -0.40
CA SER A 140 20.87 1.48 0.96
C SER A 140 19.59 1.96 1.61
N SER A 141 19.39 1.61 2.88
CA SER A 141 18.17 1.95 3.63
C SER A 141 18.41 2.30 5.11
N SER A 142 19.63 2.16 5.62
CA SER A 142 19.97 2.49 7.00
C SER A 142 21.39 3.11 7.10
N PRO A 143 21.55 4.29 7.72
CA PRO A 143 20.48 5.13 8.26
C PRO A 143 19.58 5.69 7.15
N PRO A 144 18.30 6.03 7.42
CA PRO A 144 17.30 6.40 6.39
C PRO A 144 17.74 7.47 5.39
N SER A 145 18.48 8.50 5.81
CA SER A 145 19.01 9.57 4.94
C SER A 145 19.90 9.04 3.81
N THR A 146 20.50 7.87 3.98
CA THR A 146 21.28 7.20 2.94
C THR A 146 20.42 6.46 1.92
N GLY A 147 19.11 6.36 2.14
CA GLY A 147 18.11 5.77 1.26
C GLY A 147 18.37 6.05 -0.22
N ASP A 148 18.65 5.02 -1.03
CA ASP A 148 18.84 5.18 -2.48
C ASP A 148 18.39 3.92 -3.22
N PHE A 149 17.80 4.09 -4.39
CA PHE A 149 17.41 2.98 -5.26
C PHE A 149 18.64 2.30 -5.86
N SER A 150 18.58 0.98 -6.05
CA SER A 150 19.66 0.24 -6.70
C SER A 150 19.84 0.69 -8.15
N GLY A 151 21.10 0.72 -8.61
CA GLY A 151 21.45 1.35 -9.89
C GLY A 151 20.76 0.74 -11.11
N ASP A 152 20.40 -0.54 -11.03
CA ASP A 152 19.68 -1.31 -12.04
C ASP A 152 18.19 -0.94 -12.14
N VAL A 153 17.54 -0.55 -11.04
CA VAL A 153 16.11 -0.18 -11.03
C VAL A 153 15.88 1.34 -11.02
N LYS A 154 16.87 2.12 -10.55
CA LYS A 154 16.76 3.57 -10.35
C LYS A 154 16.28 4.34 -11.58
N PRO A 155 16.75 4.08 -12.82
CA PRO A 155 16.24 4.77 -14.01
C PRO A 155 14.74 4.54 -14.25
N ALA A 156 14.27 3.31 -14.05
CA ALA A 156 12.85 2.97 -14.22
C ALA A 156 12.01 3.64 -13.13
N ILE A 157 12.45 3.57 -11.87
CA ILE A 157 11.76 4.20 -10.75
C ILE A 157 11.73 5.72 -10.90
N GLN A 158 12.77 6.35 -11.44
CA GLN A 158 12.78 7.79 -11.72
C GLN A 158 11.71 8.20 -12.74
N GLN A 159 11.53 7.42 -13.81
CA GLN A 159 10.47 7.68 -14.79
C GLN A 159 9.08 7.50 -14.16
N ILE A 160 8.89 6.43 -13.38
CA ILE A 160 7.64 6.16 -12.67
C ILE A 160 7.34 7.27 -11.67
N ALA A 161 8.29 7.62 -10.80
CA ALA A 161 8.11 8.63 -9.76
C ALA A 161 7.87 10.02 -10.36
N GLY A 162 8.51 10.36 -11.49
CA GLY A 162 8.21 11.58 -12.24
C GLY A 162 6.78 11.61 -12.78
N PHE A 163 6.28 10.49 -13.30
CA PHE A 163 4.87 10.37 -13.69
C PHE A 163 3.93 10.54 -12.48
N LEU A 164 4.23 9.90 -11.36
CA LEU A 164 3.41 9.98 -10.14
C LEU A 164 3.37 11.42 -9.60
N ALA A 165 4.53 12.10 -9.54
CA ALA A 165 4.63 13.49 -9.09
C ALA A 165 3.79 14.43 -9.96
N ASN A 166 3.86 14.31 -11.29
CA ASN A 166 3.11 15.14 -12.23
C ASN A 166 1.58 14.97 -12.12
N ASN A 167 1.11 13.84 -11.57
CA ASN A 167 -0.32 13.56 -11.41
C ASN A 167 -0.79 13.65 -9.95
N GLY A 168 0.11 13.89 -8.99
CA GLY A 168 -0.21 13.84 -7.56
C GLY A 168 -0.62 12.45 -7.08
N PHE A 169 -0.05 11.40 -7.67
CA PHE A 169 -0.35 10.01 -7.33
C PHE A 169 0.70 9.44 -6.35
N PRO A 170 0.31 8.50 -5.46
CA PRO A 170 1.26 7.88 -4.55
C PRO A 170 2.11 6.81 -5.24
N LEU A 171 3.25 6.45 -4.65
CA LEU A 171 3.98 5.21 -4.90
C LEU A 171 3.56 4.16 -3.87
N LEU A 172 3.23 2.96 -4.31
CA LEU A 172 2.92 1.85 -3.40
C LEU A 172 4.20 1.08 -3.06
N ILE A 173 4.43 0.82 -1.78
CA ILE A 173 5.60 0.12 -1.27
C ILE A 173 5.17 -1.11 -0.47
N THR A 174 5.88 -2.23 -0.63
CA THR A 174 5.78 -3.35 0.33
C THR A 174 6.95 -3.27 1.31
N ALA A 175 6.64 -3.30 2.60
CA ALA A 175 7.61 -3.11 3.67
C ALA A 175 7.37 -4.14 4.78
N TYR A 176 8.32 -5.06 4.98
CA TYR A 176 8.19 -6.18 5.90
C TYR A 176 9.42 -6.26 6.82
N PRO A 177 9.37 -5.65 8.01
CA PRO A 177 10.39 -5.83 9.04
C PRO A 177 10.69 -7.30 9.37
N TYR A 178 9.67 -8.17 9.28
CA TYR A 178 9.82 -9.62 9.46
C TYR A 178 10.92 -10.21 8.55
N PHE A 179 10.86 -9.94 7.25
CA PHE A 179 11.83 -10.54 6.33
C PHE A 179 13.24 -10.01 6.60
N THR A 180 13.42 -8.72 6.90
CA THR A 180 14.73 -8.20 7.31
C THR A 180 15.24 -8.85 8.60
N TYR A 181 14.37 -9.03 9.59
CA TYR A 181 14.72 -9.65 10.87
C TYR A 181 15.26 -11.07 10.72
N ILE A 182 14.58 -11.93 9.95
CA ILE A 182 14.96 -13.34 9.83
C ILE A 182 16.26 -13.57 9.02
N HIS A 183 16.71 -12.58 8.24
CA HIS A 183 17.99 -12.67 7.53
C HIS A 183 19.18 -12.45 8.48
N GLU A 184 19.04 -11.59 9.50
CA GLU A 184 20.10 -11.27 10.46
C GLU A 184 19.61 -11.20 11.92
N PRO A 185 19.00 -12.28 12.46
CA PRO A 185 18.31 -12.24 13.75
C PRO A 185 19.25 -11.99 14.95
N SER A 186 20.55 -12.25 14.79
CA SER A 186 21.57 -11.97 15.81
C SER A 186 21.94 -10.49 15.91
N SER A 187 21.75 -9.73 14.81
CA SER A 187 22.11 -8.31 14.71
C SER A 187 20.91 -7.39 14.96
N ILE A 188 19.70 -7.88 14.69
CA ILE A 188 18.47 -7.10 14.76
C ILE A 188 17.71 -7.48 16.03
N GLN A 189 17.50 -6.49 16.91
CA GLN A 189 16.77 -6.70 18.15
C GLN A 189 15.28 -6.91 17.87
N LEU A 190 14.68 -7.95 18.44
CA LEU A 190 13.25 -8.24 18.27
C LEU A 190 12.33 -7.04 18.62
N PRO A 191 12.57 -6.28 19.73
CA PRO A 191 11.77 -5.09 20.01
C PRO A 191 11.78 -4.02 18.92
N TYR A 192 12.87 -3.90 18.16
CA TYR A 192 13.01 -2.93 17.08
C TYR A 192 12.09 -3.25 15.89
N VAL A 193 11.84 -4.52 15.61
CA VAL A 193 10.98 -4.95 14.49
C VAL A 193 9.53 -5.17 14.89
N LEU A 194 9.23 -5.16 16.19
CA LEU A 194 7.88 -5.28 16.76
C LEU A 194 7.31 -3.97 17.31
N PHE A 195 7.97 -2.83 17.08
CA PHE A 195 7.59 -1.51 17.62
C PHE A 195 7.60 -1.40 19.16
N THR A 196 8.33 -2.28 19.86
CA THR A 196 8.39 -2.30 21.33
C THR A 196 9.73 -1.80 21.89
N SER A 197 10.64 -1.30 21.06
CA SER A 197 11.90 -0.72 21.53
C SER A 197 11.64 0.54 22.38
N PRO A 198 12.14 0.59 23.64
CA PRO A 198 12.06 1.79 24.46
C PRO A 198 13.02 2.88 23.97
N ASP A 199 14.14 2.46 23.38
CA ASP A 199 15.27 3.30 23.00
C ASP A 199 15.34 3.53 21.49
N VAL A 200 16.06 4.60 21.12
CA VAL A 200 16.44 4.85 19.73
C VAL A 200 17.45 3.80 19.30
N VAL A 201 17.12 3.05 18.25
CA VAL A 201 17.96 1.98 17.70
C VAL A 201 18.82 2.50 16.55
N VAL A 202 18.24 3.35 15.70
CA VAL A 202 18.97 4.02 14.60
C VAL A 202 18.96 5.53 14.83
N ARG A 203 20.14 6.13 14.85
CA ARG A 203 20.32 7.59 14.90
C ARG A 203 20.77 8.09 13.54
N ASP A 204 20.05 9.06 12.99
CA ASP A 204 20.32 9.66 11.69
C ASP A 204 20.32 11.19 11.82
N GLY A 205 21.49 11.75 12.11
CA GLY A 205 21.60 13.16 12.49
C GLY A 205 20.74 13.51 13.71
N SER A 206 19.80 14.44 13.55
CA SER A 206 18.85 14.83 14.60
C SER A 206 17.68 13.86 14.77
N LEU A 207 17.46 12.94 13.83
CA LEU A 207 16.35 11.98 13.85
C LEU A 207 16.74 10.71 14.60
N GLY A 208 15.80 10.18 15.37
CA GLY A 208 15.95 8.92 16.10
C GLY A 208 14.79 7.98 15.78
N TYR A 209 15.12 6.74 15.43
CA TYR A 209 14.17 5.71 15.04
C TYR A 209 14.13 4.61 16.09
N LYS A 210 12.94 4.33 16.59
CA LYS A 210 12.70 3.25 17.57
C LYS A 210 12.18 1.97 16.94
N ASN A 211 11.72 2.02 15.69
CA ASN A 211 11.20 0.86 14.99
C ASN A 211 11.72 0.81 13.54
N MET A 212 11.80 -0.40 13.00
CA MET A 212 12.32 -0.63 11.65
C MET A 212 11.38 -0.15 10.55
N PHE A 213 10.07 -0.12 10.81
CA PHE A 213 9.08 0.35 9.83
C PHE A 213 9.33 1.81 9.45
N ASP A 214 9.56 2.69 10.42
CA ASP A 214 9.88 4.10 10.17
C ASP A 214 11.18 4.25 9.38
N VAL A 215 12.19 3.42 9.67
CA VAL A 215 13.44 3.40 8.89
C VAL A 215 13.18 3.03 7.44
N MET A 216 12.36 2.01 7.18
CA MET A 216 11.99 1.60 5.82
C MET A 216 11.23 2.71 5.09
N VAL A 217 10.24 3.33 5.72
CA VAL A 217 9.43 4.41 5.12
C VAL A 217 10.30 5.63 4.80
N ASP A 218 11.11 6.09 5.76
CA ASP A 218 11.93 7.29 5.57
C ASP A 218 13.08 7.06 4.59
N ALA A 219 13.60 5.84 4.49
CA ALA A 219 14.56 5.47 3.46
C ALA A 219 13.98 5.59 2.05
N VAL A 220 12.72 5.19 1.83
CA VAL A 220 12.05 5.40 0.54
C VAL A 220 11.90 6.88 0.23
N TYR A 221 11.46 7.68 1.21
CA TYR A 221 11.35 9.13 1.00
C TYR A 221 12.70 9.78 0.66
N SER A 222 13.78 9.38 1.34
CA SER A 222 15.12 9.84 1.01
C SER A 222 15.59 9.40 -0.38
N ALA A 223 15.24 8.19 -0.82
CA ALA A 223 15.54 7.72 -2.17
C ALA A 223 14.76 8.51 -3.25
N LEU A 224 13.48 8.81 -3.00
CA LEU A 224 12.64 9.63 -3.86
C LEU A 224 13.17 11.07 -4.00
N GLU A 225 13.64 11.67 -2.91
CA GLU A 225 14.28 12.99 -2.92
C GLU A 225 15.50 13.02 -3.86
N LYS A 226 16.33 11.97 -3.86
CA LYS A 226 17.53 11.86 -4.70
C LYS A 226 17.25 11.75 -6.20
N ILE A 227 16.02 11.39 -6.58
CA ILE A 227 15.58 11.33 -7.97
C ILE A 227 14.59 12.45 -8.33
N SER A 228 14.58 13.53 -7.52
CA SER A 228 13.72 14.71 -7.71
C SER A 228 12.21 14.39 -7.65
N ALA A 229 11.83 13.41 -6.83
CA ALA A 229 10.45 12.97 -6.63
C ALA A 229 10.04 13.00 -5.15
N GLY A 230 10.63 13.89 -4.35
CA GLY A 230 10.40 13.99 -2.90
C GLY A 230 8.97 14.37 -2.48
N ASP A 231 8.16 14.85 -3.42
CA ASP A 231 6.73 15.19 -3.22
C ASP A 231 5.79 14.00 -3.46
N VAL A 232 6.30 12.87 -4.00
CA VAL A 232 5.50 11.66 -4.20
C VAL A 232 5.12 11.07 -2.86
N GLU A 233 3.83 10.91 -2.62
CA GLU A 233 3.31 10.23 -1.43
C GLU A 233 3.69 8.75 -1.43
N VAL A 234 3.97 8.20 -0.25
CA VAL A 234 4.24 6.78 -0.07
C VAL A 234 3.05 6.14 0.63
N VAL A 235 2.55 5.05 0.04
CA VAL A 235 1.53 4.18 0.64
C VAL A 235 2.18 2.83 0.89
N ILE A 236 2.13 2.34 2.12
CA ILE A 236 2.58 0.98 2.42
C ILE A 236 1.45 0.01 2.06
N CYS A 237 1.50 -0.54 0.86
CA CYS A 237 0.47 -1.41 0.34
C CYS A 237 0.52 -2.85 0.87
N GLU A 238 1.62 -3.22 1.53
CA GLU A 238 1.73 -4.47 2.28
C GLU A 238 2.72 -4.34 3.43
N SER A 239 2.28 -4.82 4.59
CA SER A 239 3.11 -5.03 5.77
C SER A 239 2.42 -6.03 6.68
N GLY A 240 3.17 -6.92 7.32
CA GLY A 240 2.59 -7.98 8.14
C GLY A 240 3.64 -8.88 8.75
N TRP A 241 3.19 -9.81 9.59
CA TRP A 241 4.05 -10.80 10.25
C TRP A 241 3.35 -12.16 10.25
N PRO A 242 4.01 -13.23 9.76
CA PRO A 242 3.38 -14.55 9.70
C PRO A 242 3.32 -15.20 11.08
N TRP A 243 2.18 -15.81 11.40
CA TRP A 243 1.95 -16.43 12.72
C TRP A 243 2.45 -17.88 12.80
N GLN A 244 2.81 -18.49 11.67
CA GLN A 244 3.41 -19.83 11.57
C GLN A 244 4.32 -19.95 10.34
N GLY A 245 5.14 -21.00 10.27
CA GLY A 245 5.88 -21.41 9.07
C GLY A 245 7.40 -21.24 9.15
N ASN A 246 7.94 -20.67 10.23
CA ASN A 246 9.38 -20.49 10.46
C ASN A 246 9.76 -20.56 11.97
N GLY A 247 9.29 -21.60 12.65
CA GLY A 247 9.65 -21.89 14.05
C GLY A 247 9.40 -20.72 14.99
N ASN A 248 10.39 -20.40 15.84
CA ASN A 248 10.28 -19.35 16.86
C ASN A 248 10.22 -17.92 16.29
N PHE A 249 10.39 -17.73 14.98
CA PHE A 249 10.25 -16.43 14.31
C PHE A 249 8.81 -16.13 13.91
N THR A 250 7.93 -17.14 13.99
CA THR A 250 6.52 -17.06 13.59
C THR A 250 5.67 -17.73 14.65
N MET A 251 5.20 -16.92 15.59
CA MET A 251 4.24 -17.32 16.61
C MET A 251 3.09 -16.34 16.62
N ILE A 252 1.93 -16.78 17.08
CA ILE A 252 0.72 -15.96 17.17
C ILE A 252 1.01 -14.67 17.94
N GLU A 253 1.78 -14.75 19.02
CA GLU A 253 2.14 -13.62 19.86
C GLU A 253 2.98 -12.57 19.11
N LEU A 254 3.90 -12.99 18.22
CA LEU A 254 4.69 -12.05 17.40
C LEU A 254 3.81 -11.37 16.36
N ALA A 255 2.97 -12.16 15.68
CA ALA A 255 2.10 -11.65 14.63
C ALA A 255 1.07 -10.67 15.18
N GLN A 256 0.46 -11.00 16.32
CA GLN A 256 -0.44 -10.12 17.04
C GLN A 256 0.27 -8.84 17.51
N THR A 257 1.45 -8.97 18.15
CA THR A 257 2.22 -7.80 18.62
C THR A 257 2.56 -6.87 17.45
N TYR A 258 3.05 -7.42 16.34
CA TYR A 258 3.42 -6.64 15.17
C TYR A 258 2.22 -5.91 14.56
N ASN A 259 1.14 -6.65 14.25
CA ASN A 259 -0.01 -6.07 13.56
C ASN A 259 -0.77 -5.07 14.46
N GLN A 260 -0.92 -5.35 15.75
CA GLN A 260 -1.53 -4.40 16.68
C GLN A 260 -0.72 -3.10 16.79
N ASN A 261 0.61 -3.21 16.93
CA ASN A 261 1.45 -2.03 17.06
C ASN A 261 1.57 -1.25 15.75
N LEU A 262 1.60 -1.93 14.60
CA LEU A 262 1.54 -1.29 13.30
C LEU A 262 0.28 -0.44 13.18
N MET A 263 -0.88 -0.99 13.54
CA MET A 263 -2.16 -0.27 13.51
C MET A 263 -2.18 0.94 14.45
N ASN A 264 -1.68 0.77 15.67
CA ASN A 264 -1.56 1.87 16.62
C ASN A 264 -0.62 2.97 16.11
N HIS A 265 0.46 2.60 15.43
CA HIS A 265 1.49 3.53 14.95
C HIS A 265 1.02 4.40 13.78
N VAL A 266 0.36 3.80 12.79
CA VAL A 266 -0.04 4.49 11.55
C VAL A 266 -1.20 5.49 11.76
N HIS A 267 -1.79 5.51 12.95
CA HIS A 267 -2.79 6.48 13.38
C HIS A 267 -2.15 7.68 14.11
N GLY A 268 -1.67 8.67 13.34
CA GLY A 268 -1.39 10.01 13.85
C GLY A 268 0.08 10.36 14.14
N SER A 269 0.98 9.37 14.20
CA SER A 269 2.39 9.62 14.54
C SER A 269 3.25 10.05 13.34
N GLY A 270 2.98 9.44 12.18
CA GLY A 270 3.87 9.53 11.02
C GLY A 270 5.24 8.93 11.33
N THR A 271 6.27 9.42 10.65
CA THR A 271 7.66 8.98 10.83
C THR A 271 8.53 10.12 11.36
N PRO A 272 9.75 9.85 11.87
CA PRO A 272 10.66 10.92 12.29
C PRO A 272 10.96 11.97 11.21
N LYS A 273 11.15 11.58 9.93
CA LYS A 273 11.37 12.53 8.82
C LYS A 273 10.09 13.24 8.38
N ARG A 274 8.92 12.62 8.56
CA ARG A 274 7.61 13.19 8.20
C ARG A 274 6.62 13.08 9.37
N PRO A 275 6.81 13.89 10.42
CA PRO A 275 5.96 13.83 11.61
C PRO A 275 4.55 14.35 11.30
N TYR A 276 3.56 13.86 12.07
CA TYR A 276 2.15 14.28 12.01
C TYR A 276 1.44 13.98 10.68
N LYS A 277 2.03 13.10 9.86
CA LYS A 277 1.47 12.66 8.60
C LYS A 277 1.21 11.16 8.64
N ASN A 278 -0.05 10.75 8.55
CA ASN A 278 -0.40 9.34 8.51
C ASN A 278 0.27 8.65 7.33
N VAL A 279 0.88 7.49 7.59
CA VAL A 279 1.37 6.60 6.55
C VAL A 279 0.23 5.67 6.19
N GLU A 280 -0.44 5.90 5.05
CA GLU A 280 -1.50 4.99 4.58
C GLU A 280 -0.92 3.58 4.43
N THR A 281 -1.43 2.64 5.20
CA THR A 281 -0.86 1.29 5.35
C THR A 281 -1.92 0.22 5.24
N TYR A 282 -1.63 -0.85 4.49
CA TYR A 282 -2.47 -2.03 4.29
C TYR A 282 -1.81 -3.25 4.93
N VAL A 283 -2.49 -3.87 5.91
CA VAL A 283 -2.03 -5.09 6.57
C VAL A 283 -2.10 -6.26 5.58
N PHE A 284 -1.07 -7.09 5.56
CA PHE A 284 -1.04 -8.34 4.81
C PHE A 284 -1.16 -9.52 5.80
N ALA A 285 -2.24 -10.29 5.80
CA ALA A 285 -3.43 -10.24 4.93
C ALA A 285 -4.73 -10.63 5.67
N LEU A 286 -5.88 -10.54 4.98
CA LEU A 286 -7.18 -10.87 5.56
C LEU A 286 -7.28 -12.34 5.96
N PHE A 287 -6.91 -13.26 5.07
CA PHE A 287 -6.99 -14.70 5.30
C PHE A 287 -5.64 -15.40 5.13
N ASN A 288 -5.50 -16.57 5.75
CA ASN A 288 -4.49 -17.54 5.38
C ASN A 288 -4.76 -18.06 3.96
N GLU A 289 -3.72 -18.19 3.14
CA GLU A 289 -3.82 -18.51 1.71
C GLU A 289 -3.12 -19.84 1.41
N ASP A 290 -3.88 -20.96 1.41
CA ASP A 290 -3.32 -22.31 1.34
C ASP A 290 -2.71 -22.71 0.00
N ARG A 291 -2.98 -21.96 -1.08
CA ARG A 291 -2.37 -22.18 -2.40
C ARG A 291 -1.07 -21.38 -2.61
N LYS A 292 -0.61 -20.63 -1.61
CA LYS A 292 0.72 -20.03 -1.64
C LYS A 292 1.83 -21.08 -1.42
N ASN A 293 3.08 -20.66 -1.66
CA ASN A 293 4.26 -21.47 -1.41
C ASN A 293 4.25 -22.01 0.03
N PRO A 294 4.56 -23.30 0.26
CA PRO A 294 4.59 -23.86 1.61
C PRO A 294 5.54 -23.10 2.55
N GLY A 295 5.10 -22.90 3.79
CA GLY A 295 5.83 -22.16 4.82
C GLY A 295 5.11 -20.87 5.20
N VAL A 296 5.86 -19.81 5.49
CA VAL A 296 5.31 -18.57 6.07
C VAL A 296 4.27 -17.88 5.22
N GLU A 297 4.35 -18.03 3.89
CA GLU A 297 3.43 -17.41 2.94
C GLU A 297 1.97 -17.85 3.14
N GLN A 298 1.72 -19.04 3.69
CA GLN A 298 0.37 -19.55 3.96
C GLN A 298 -0.23 -19.02 5.28
N HIS A 299 0.55 -18.27 6.09
CA HIS A 299 0.23 -17.96 7.49
C HIS A 299 0.32 -16.47 7.83
N PHE A 300 -0.05 -15.58 6.89
CA PHE A 300 -0.14 -14.12 7.13
C PHE A 300 -1.55 -13.65 7.52
N GLY A 301 -2.55 -14.52 7.48
CA GLY A 301 -3.94 -14.16 7.73
C GLY A 301 -4.19 -13.66 9.15
N LEU A 302 -4.99 -12.59 9.26
CA LEU A 302 -5.65 -12.22 10.52
C LEU A 302 -6.80 -13.17 10.86
N PHE A 303 -7.44 -13.73 9.82
CA PHE A 303 -8.55 -14.67 9.94
C PHE A 303 -8.22 -16.01 9.28
N ASN A 304 -8.81 -17.07 9.82
CA ASN A 304 -8.88 -18.36 9.15
C ASN A 304 -9.92 -18.33 8.03
N PRO A 305 -9.88 -19.27 7.08
CA PRO A 305 -10.90 -19.37 6.02
C PRO A 305 -12.33 -19.62 6.52
N ASP A 306 -12.52 -20.05 7.77
CA ASP A 306 -13.84 -20.14 8.42
C ASP A 306 -14.30 -18.82 9.08
N MET A 307 -13.56 -17.73 8.84
CA MET A 307 -13.76 -16.38 9.40
C MET A 307 -13.52 -16.26 10.91
N THR A 308 -13.00 -17.29 11.58
CA THR A 308 -12.50 -17.15 12.95
C THR A 308 -11.20 -16.34 12.96
N GLU A 309 -10.96 -15.59 14.04
CA GLU A 309 -9.69 -14.89 14.22
C GLU A 309 -8.57 -15.89 14.47
N VAL A 310 -7.42 -15.71 13.80
CA VAL A 310 -6.19 -16.39 14.22
C VAL A 310 -5.72 -15.77 15.55
N TYR A 311 -5.79 -14.44 15.63
CA TYR A 311 -5.55 -13.63 16.82
C TYR A 311 -6.29 -12.31 16.71
N HIS A 312 -6.58 -11.71 17.87
CA HIS A 312 -7.33 -10.47 17.93
C HIS A 312 -6.44 -9.26 17.61
N VAL A 313 -6.93 -8.38 16.72
CA VAL A 313 -6.37 -7.04 16.49
C VAL A 313 -7.52 -6.04 16.66
N ASP A 314 -7.27 -4.97 17.40
CA ASP A 314 -8.20 -3.86 17.54
C ASP A 314 -8.15 -3.00 16.28
N PHE A 315 -9.32 -2.86 15.65
CA PHE A 315 -9.53 -2.15 14.38
C PHE A 315 -9.94 -0.69 14.56
#